data_AF-A0A7D5N0P0-F1
#
_entry.id   AF-A0A7D5N0P0-F1
#
_cell.length_a   1.000
_cell.length_b   1.000
_cell.length_c   1.000
_cell.angle_alpha   90.00
_cell.angle_beta   90.00
_cell.angle_gamma   90.00
#
_symmetry.space_group_name_H-M   'P 1'
#
loop_
_entity.id
_entity.type
_entity.pdbx_description
1 polymer ?
#
loop_
_entity_poly.entity_id
_entity_poly.type
_entity_poly.pdbx_seq_one_letter_code
_entity_poly.pdbx_strand_id
1 'polypeptide(L)' 'MSTGTGAFEGNKLVINDGNSMFNETRTFEVKDKELIMTAKGKAKWEGKETAYDQTTVYKRK' A
#
# COMPACT_ATOMS: atom_id res chain seq x y z
N MET A 1 6.64 -4.50 17.80
CA MET A 1 5.29 -4.38 17.21
C MET A 1 5.29 -3.08 16.42
N SER A 2 5.28 -3.14 15.09
CA SER A 2 5.18 -1.93 14.26
C SER A 2 3.72 -1.74 13.91
N THR A 3 3.09 -0.73 14.50
CA THR A 3 1.76 -0.26 14.10
C THR A 3 1.92 0.52 12.81
N GLY A 4 1.39 0.01 11.70
CA GLY A 4 1.28 0.81 10.48
C GLY A 4 0.51 2.10 10.78
N THR A 5 0.95 3.22 10.23
CA THR A 5 0.28 4.52 10.40
C THR A 5 -0.58 4.80 9.19
N GLY A 6 -1.84 5.17 9.43
CA GLY A 6 -2.79 5.57 8.39
C GLY A 6 -3.12 7.05 8.49
N ALA A 7 -3.01 7.80 7.38
CA ALA A 7 -3.40 9.20 7.29
C ALA A 7 -4.15 9.47 5.99
N PHE A 8 -5.05 10.45 6.00
CA PHE A 8 -5.65 10.98 4.78
C PHE A 8 -4.79 12.11 4.22
N GLU A 9 -4.38 11.98 2.96
CA GLU A 9 -3.68 13.01 2.20
C GLU A 9 -4.54 13.38 0.99
N GLY A 10 -5.29 14.48 1.12
CA GLY A 10 -6.26 14.89 0.11
C GLY A 10 -7.37 13.85 -0.05
N ASN A 11 -7.50 13.28 -1.25
CA ASN A 11 -8.49 12.26 -1.59
C ASN A 11 -7.96 10.81 -1.43
N LYS A 12 -6.79 10.63 -0.79
CA LYS A 12 -6.14 9.33 -0.64
C LYS A 12 -6.01 8.94 0.82
N LEU A 13 -6.29 7.68 1.14
CA LEU A 13 -5.86 7.06 2.38
C LEU A 13 -4.46 6.49 2.16
N VAL A 14 -3.47 6.98 2.90
CA VAL A 14 -2.09 6.53 2.87
C VAL A 14 -1.82 5.71 4.13
N ILE A 15 -1.34 4.48 3.96
CA ILE A 15 -0.93 3.57 5.02
C ILE A 15 0.55 3.30 4.86
N ASN A 16 1.35 3.61 5.87
CA ASN A 16 2.76 3.25 5.92
C ASN A 16 2.95 2.09 6.89
N ASP A 17 3.39 0.94 6.37
CA ASP A 17 3.80 -0.22 7.15
C ASP A 17 5.33 -0.27 7.19
N GLY A 18 5.90 -0.08 8.37
CA GLY A 18 7.35 -0.12 8.62
C GLY A 18 7.80 -1.43 9.26
N ASN A 19 7.03 -2.51 9.15
CA ASN A 19 7.40 -3.77 9.78
C ASN A 19 8.63 -4.42 9.09
N SER A 20 9.35 -5.27 9.81
CA SER A 20 10.60 -5.87 9.33
C SER A 20 10.45 -6.87 8.17
N MET A 21 9.24 -7.34 7.91
CA MET A 21 8.92 -8.20 6.75
C MET A 21 8.37 -7.41 5.57
N PHE A 22 7.69 -6.30 5.82
CA PHE A 22 7.05 -5.44 4.84
C PHE A 22 7.32 -3.99 5.23
N ASN A 23 8.20 -3.34 4.46
CA ASN A 23 8.40 -1.91 4.52
C ASN A 23 7.72 -1.32 3.28
N GLU A 24 6.45 -0.92 3.42
CA GLU A 24 5.62 -0.46 2.32
C GLU A 24 4.80 0.79 2.63
N THR A 25 4.52 1.54 1.57
CA THR A 25 3.47 2.54 1.52
C THR A 25 2.35 2.03 0.64
N ARG A 26 1.14 1.99 1.19
CA ARG A 26 -0.09 1.62 0.49
C ARG A 26 -1.03 2.81 0.43
N THR A 27 -1.47 3.18 -0.76
CA THR A 27 -2.43 4.26 -0.97
C THR A 27 -3.73 3.71 -1.53
N PHE A 28 -4.85 4.21 -1.04
CA PHE A 28 -6.18 3.95 -1.56
C PHE A 28 -6.80 5.26 -2.02
N GLU A 29 -7.23 5.31 -3.28
CA GLU A 29 -7.85 6.49 -3.87
C GLU A 29 -9.14 6.07 -4.58
N VAL A 30 -10.23 6.78 -4.30
CA VAL A 30 -11.48 6.60 -5.05
C VAL A 30 -11.50 7.60 -6.19
N LYS A 31 -11.59 7.10 -7.43
CA LYS A 31 -11.81 7.92 -8.63
C LYS A 31 -13.04 7.41 -9.35
N ASP A 32 -13.99 8.30 -9.60
CA ASP A 32 -15.27 7.99 -10.24
C ASP A 32 -16.02 6.84 -9.55
N LYS A 33 -15.93 5.62 -10.13
CA LYS A 33 -16.55 4.38 -9.64
C LYS A 33 -15.52 3.27 -9.38
N GLU A 34 -14.25 3.64 -9.32
CA GLU A 34 -13.11 2.74 -9.13
C GLU A 34 -12.39 3.07 -7.82
N LEU A 35 -12.01 2.03 -7.09
CA LEU A 35 -11.05 2.13 -5.99
C LEU A 35 -9.68 1.71 -6.54
N ILE A 36 -8.74 2.63 -6.54
CA ILE A 36 -7.37 2.42 -6.96
C ILE A 36 -6.52 2.19 -5.72
N MET A 37 -5.92 1.02 -5.62
CA MET A 37 -4.95 0.69 -4.59
C MET A 37 -3.56 0.63 -5.20
N THR A 38 -2.61 1.36 -4.63
CA THR A 38 -1.19 1.29 -5.01
C THR A 38 -0.39 0.87 -3.78
N ALA A 39 0.48 -0.12 -3.92
CA ALA A 39 1.40 -0.57 -2.87
C ALA A 39 2.83 -0.53 -3.41
N LYS A 40 3.70 0.22 -2.75
CA LYS A 40 5.13 0.31 -3.07
C LYS A 40 5.94 -0.01 -1.84
N GLY A 41 6.89 -0.90 -1.97
CA GLY A 41 7.70 -1.29 -0.83
C GLY A 41 8.71 -2.37 -1.11
N LYS A 42 9.21 -2.94 -0.03
CA LYS A 42 10.06 -4.11 -0.04
C LYS A 42 9.49 -5.16 0.89
N ALA A 43 9.43 -6.39 0.39
CA ALA A 43 9.05 -7.56 1.17
C ALA A 43 10.28 -8.42 1.38
N LYS A 44 10.46 -8.93 2.60
CA LYS A 44 11.49 -9.93 2.88
C LYS A 44 10.87 -11.33 2.71
N TRP A 45 11.28 -12.02 1.65
CA TRP A 45 10.83 -13.39 1.34
C TRP A 45 12.04 -14.32 1.28
N GLU A 46 12.00 -15.46 1.99
CA GLU A 46 13.11 -16.43 2.03
C GLU A 46 14.49 -15.81 2.34
N GLY A 47 14.51 -14.79 3.21
CA GLY A 47 15.72 -14.09 3.59
C GLY A 47 16.21 -13.02 2.60
N LYS A 48 15.59 -12.91 1.42
CA LYS A 48 15.91 -11.90 0.41
C LYS A 48 14.90 -10.75 0.44
N GLU A 49 15.38 -9.54 0.22
CA GLU A 49 14.52 -8.38 0.00
C GLU A 49 14.11 -8.29 -1.47
N THR A 50 12.81 -8.26 -1.73
CA THR A 50 12.23 -8.08 -3.06
C THR A 50 11.43 -6.79 -3.07
N ALA A 51 11.81 -5.86 -3.94
CA ALA A 51 11.04 -4.64 -4.19
C ALA A 51 9.79 -4.95 -5.01
N TYR A 52 8.71 -4.24 -4.73
CA TYR A 52 7.48 -4.32 -5.52
C TYR A 52 6.86 -2.93 -5.69
N ASP A 53 6.20 -2.76 -6.83
CA ASP A 53 5.36 -1.63 -7.17
C ASP A 53 4.11 -2.20 -7.84
N GLN A 54 3.03 -2.28 -7.06
CA GLN A 54 1.79 -2.88 -7.50
C GLN A 54 0.70 -1.82 -7.51
N THR A 55 -0.09 -1.79 -8.59
CA THR A 55 -1.35 -1.05 -8.64
C THR A 55 -2.47 -2.02 -8.98
N THR A 56 -3.59 -1.91 -8.25
CA THR A 56 -4.78 -2.74 -8.44
C THR A 56 -6.00 -1.85 -8.47
N VAL A 57 -6.82 -2.00 -9.51
CA VAL A 57 -8.04 -1.21 -9.72
C VAL A 57 -9.25 -2.10 -9.46
N TYR A 58 -10.02 -1.76 -8.43
CA TYR A 58 -11.28 -2.42 -8.10
C TYR A 58 -12.43 -1.64 -8.71
N LYS A 59 -13.14 -2.26 -9.65
CA LYS A 59 -14.34 -1.67 -10.25
C LYS A 59 -15.56 -2.07 -9.45
N ARG A 60 -16.41 -1.11 -9.10
CA ARG A 60 -17.74 -1.41 -8.55
C ARG A 60 -18.55 -2.07 -9.67
N LYS A 61 -18.91 -3.35 -9.48
CA LYS A 61 -19.85 -4.06 -10.36
C LYS A 61 -21.24 -3.42 -10.31
#